data_AF-A0A3C0KZ39-F1
#
_entry.id   AF-A0A3C0KZ39-F1
#
_cell.length_a   1.000
_cell.length_b   1.000
_cell.length_c   1.000
_cell.angle_alpha   90.00
_cell.angle_beta   90.00
_cell.angle_gamma   90.00
#
_symmetry.space_group_name_H-M   'P 1'
#
loop_
_entity.id
_entity.type
_entity.pdbx_description
1 polymer ?
#
loop_
_entity_poly.entity_id
_entity_poly.type
_entity_poly.pdbx_seq_one_letter_code
_entity_poly.pdbx_strand_id
1 'polypeptide(L)'
;MHHCDFGNHTLTAPGDLACQRSVDFIAYITDVEDDLGALHYVTKPDSDRILGAGEVIAPEASQAKLKQKERSAAGPAGTLVAHSIDTFHRGTNLTRPEGRRYTMTFGYKAAGNDMIGYHAWQSSPHKPWERVLNHASPEQLACLGIPKPGSDYWTPRTLRLTQARWPGWDLSAWRTGLE
;
A
#
# COMPACT_ATOMS: atom_id res chain seq x y z
N MET A 1 6.48 -17.70 7.29
CA MET A 1 7.38 -17.94 6.14
C MET A 1 7.62 -16.62 5.43
N HIS A 2 8.77 -16.46 4.77
CA HIS A 2 9.00 -15.33 3.88
C HIS A 2 8.11 -15.42 2.65
N HIS A 3 7.47 -14.30 2.31
CA HIS A 3 6.61 -14.15 1.16
C HIS A 3 6.73 -12.73 0.59
N CYS A 4 6.16 -12.53 -0.59
CA CYS A 4 5.98 -11.25 -1.24
C CYS A 4 4.47 -10.94 -1.30
N ASP A 5 4.10 -9.67 -1.21
CA ASP A 5 2.69 -9.25 -1.11
C ASP A 5 1.95 -9.19 -2.46
N PHE A 6 2.62 -9.42 -3.58
CA PHE A 6 1.98 -9.24 -4.89
C PHE A 6 0.69 -10.07 -5.11
N GLY A 7 0.56 -11.25 -4.50
CA GLY A 7 -0.53 -12.19 -4.77
C GLY A 7 -1.93 -11.72 -4.35
N ASN A 8 -2.04 -10.77 -3.43
CA ASN A 8 -3.33 -10.13 -3.09
C ASN A 8 -3.48 -8.74 -3.74
N HIS A 9 -2.44 -8.22 -4.39
CA HIS A 9 -2.43 -6.92 -5.07
C HIS A 9 -2.68 -7.04 -6.58
N THR A 10 -2.34 -8.18 -7.19
CA THR A 10 -2.50 -8.41 -8.62
C THR A 10 -2.63 -9.88 -8.96
N LEU A 11 -3.30 -10.18 -10.09
CA LEU A 11 -3.36 -11.54 -10.65
C LEU A 11 -2.13 -11.90 -11.48
N THR A 12 -1.26 -10.93 -11.78
CA THR A 12 -0.01 -11.14 -12.53
C THR A 12 1.19 -11.15 -11.57
N ALA A 13 2.31 -10.57 -11.99
CA ALA A 13 3.50 -10.37 -11.18
C ALA A 13 3.84 -8.86 -11.10
N PRO A 14 4.68 -8.46 -10.14
CA PRO A 14 5.21 -7.09 -10.03
C PRO A 14 5.92 -6.64 -11.32
N GLY A 15 5.75 -5.36 -11.69
CA GLY A 15 6.37 -4.82 -12.90
C GLY A 15 7.86 -4.50 -12.74
N ASP A 16 8.64 -4.70 -13.79
CA ASP A 16 10.09 -4.42 -13.79
C ASP A 16 10.39 -2.92 -13.79
N LEU A 17 9.62 -2.13 -14.54
CA LEU A 17 9.80 -0.68 -14.64
C LEU A 17 9.43 -0.03 -13.31
N ALA A 18 10.31 0.84 -12.79
CA ALA A 18 10.10 1.52 -11.53
C ALA A 18 8.78 2.31 -11.47
N CYS A 19 8.34 2.89 -12.60
CA CYS A 19 7.07 3.61 -12.70
C CYS A 19 5.83 2.71 -12.63
N GLN A 20 5.96 1.39 -12.72
CA GLN A 20 4.88 0.41 -12.61
C GLN A 20 4.90 -0.32 -11.28
N ARG A 21 5.96 -0.15 -10.48
CA ARG A 21 6.09 -0.80 -9.17
C ARG A 21 5.11 -0.22 -8.17
N SER A 22 4.77 -1.05 -7.20
CA SER A 22 3.98 -0.66 -6.04
C SER A 22 4.84 -0.77 -4.79
N VAL A 23 4.57 0.11 -3.85
CA VAL A 23 5.25 0.19 -2.56
C VAL A 23 4.23 0.02 -1.45
N ASP A 24 4.54 -0.89 -0.54
CA ASP A 24 3.81 -1.08 0.69
C ASP A 24 4.57 -0.44 1.84
N PHE A 25 3.80 0.07 2.77
CA PHE A 25 4.26 0.76 3.95
C PHE A 25 3.65 0.12 5.18
N ILE A 26 4.48 -0.08 6.20
CA ILE A 26 4.04 -0.38 7.55
C ILE A 26 4.47 0.78 8.45
N ALA A 27 3.52 1.56 8.91
CA ALA A 27 3.74 2.62 9.89
C ALA A 27 3.61 2.07 11.30
N TYR A 28 4.64 2.28 12.12
CA TYR A 28 4.67 1.87 13.52
C TYR A 28 3.98 2.93 14.38
N ILE A 29 2.88 2.55 15.05
CA ILE A 29 2.13 3.44 15.95
C ILE A 29 2.70 3.38 17.38
N THR A 30 3.36 2.28 17.71
CA THR A 30 4.12 2.07 18.94
C THR A 30 5.57 1.75 18.61
N ASP A 31 6.45 1.79 19.61
CA ASP A 31 7.78 1.19 19.47
C ASP A 31 7.65 -0.30 19.13
N VAL A 32 8.49 -0.78 18.22
CA VAL A 32 8.52 -2.17 17.77
C VAL A 32 9.94 -2.70 17.87
N GLU A 33 10.15 -3.55 18.85
CA GLU A 33 11.36 -4.35 19.03
C GLU A 33 11.17 -5.78 18.46
N ASP A 34 12.24 -6.56 18.38
CA ASP A 34 12.19 -7.92 17.82
C ASP A 34 11.29 -8.86 18.63
N ASP A 35 11.29 -8.75 19.96
CA ASP A 35 10.40 -9.51 20.84
C ASP A 35 8.95 -8.98 20.84
N LEU A 36 8.73 -7.80 20.28
CA LEU A 36 7.42 -7.23 19.94
C LEU A 36 6.97 -7.59 18.51
N GLY A 37 7.63 -8.56 17.88
CA GLY A 37 7.18 -9.15 16.64
C GLY A 37 7.55 -8.34 15.39
N ALA A 38 8.64 -7.55 15.40
CA ALA A 38 9.11 -6.77 14.25
C ALA A 38 9.06 -7.53 12.91
N LEU A 39 8.73 -6.82 11.83
CA LEU A 39 8.81 -7.41 10.49
C LEU A 39 10.26 -7.75 10.19
N HIS A 40 10.50 -8.95 9.68
CA HIS A 40 11.81 -9.35 9.15
C HIS A 40 11.75 -9.42 7.63
N TYR A 41 12.78 -8.92 6.97
CA TYR A 41 12.88 -8.87 5.51
C TYR A 41 14.21 -9.40 5.01
N VAL A 42 14.27 -9.86 3.76
CA VAL A 42 15.50 -10.24 3.09
C VAL A 42 15.78 -9.22 2.00
N THR A 43 17.03 -8.75 1.90
CA THR A 43 17.39 -7.80 0.85
C THR A 43 17.34 -8.46 -0.52
N LYS A 44 17.03 -7.69 -1.57
CA LYS A 44 17.02 -8.21 -2.95
C LYS A 44 18.32 -8.94 -3.35
N PRO A 45 19.53 -8.39 -3.09
CA PRO A 45 20.76 -9.12 -3.39
C PRO A 45 20.90 -10.44 -2.64
N ASP A 46 20.39 -10.55 -1.41
CA ASP A 46 20.44 -11.80 -0.64
C ASP A 46 19.40 -12.80 -1.12
N SER A 47 18.17 -12.36 -1.43
CA SER A 47 17.15 -13.24 -2.00
C SER A 47 17.55 -13.75 -3.38
N ASP A 48 18.12 -12.90 -4.23
CA ASP A 48 18.56 -13.28 -5.59
C ASP A 48 19.64 -14.35 -5.55
N ARG A 49 20.58 -14.27 -4.59
CA ARG A 49 21.60 -15.32 -4.38
C ARG A 49 21.04 -16.65 -3.90
N ILE A 50 19.92 -16.63 -3.18
CA ILE A 50 19.32 -17.82 -2.57
C ILE A 50 18.33 -18.49 -3.52
N LEU A 51 17.52 -17.70 -4.23
CA LEU A 51 16.36 -18.15 -5.00
C LEU A 51 16.62 -18.10 -6.51
N GLY A 52 17.47 -17.18 -6.97
CA GLY A 52 17.57 -16.78 -8.37
C GLY A 52 17.13 -15.32 -8.54
N ALA A 53 17.75 -14.63 -9.50
CA ALA A 53 17.49 -13.22 -9.74
C ALA A 53 16.03 -12.99 -10.17
N GLY A 54 15.33 -12.09 -9.48
CA GLY A 54 13.96 -11.70 -9.83
C GLY A 54 12.87 -12.69 -9.37
N GLU A 55 13.23 -13.74 -8.63
CA GLU A 55 12.24 -14.65 -8.06
C GLU A 55 11.34 -13.95 -7.04
N VAL A 56 10.05 -14.27 -7.08
CA VAL A 56 9.01 -13.67 -6.21
C VAL A 56 8.28 -14.71 -5.35
N ILE A 57 8.64 -15.98 -5.49
CA ILE A 57 8.11 -17.09 -4.69
C ILE A 57 9.29 -17.75 -3.97
N ALA A 58 9.11 -18.04 -2.68
CA ALA A 58 10.10 -18.73 -1.87
C ALA A 58 9.62 -20.16 -1.53
N PRO A 59 10.12 -21.20 -2.22
CA PRO A 59 9.80 -22.60 -1.91
C PRO A 59 10.16 -22.94 -0.46
N GLU A 60 9.47 -23.91 0.14
CA GLU A 60 9.69 -24.30 1.54
C GLU A 60 11.16 -24.63 1.85
N ALA A 61 11.84 -25.35 0.94
CA ALA A 61 13.25 -25.71 1.08
C ALA A 61 14.22 -24.51 1.17
N SER A 62 13.80 -23.32 0.73
CA SER A 62 14.60 -22.09 0.77
C SER A 62 14.42 -21.28 2.05
N GLN A 63 13.36 -21.53 2.82
CA GLN A 63 12.95 -20.70 3.96
C GLN A 63 14.03 -20.62 5.04
N ALA A 64 14.74 -21.71 5.30
CA ALA A 64 15.83 -21.74 6.27
C ALA A 64 17.01 -20.84 5.84
N LYS A 65 17.36 -20.84 4.54
CA LYS A 65 18.43 -19.98 4.00
C LYS A 65 18.03 -18.50 4.02
N LEU A 66 16.79 -18.19 3.66
CA LEU A 66 16.24 -16.84 3.74
C LEU A 66 16.28 -16.31 5.18
N LYS A 67 15.87 -17.13 6.15
CA LYS A 67 15.92 -16.79 7.58
C LYS A 67 17.33 -16.48 8.08
N GLN A 68 18.37 -17.09 7.51
CA GLN A 68 19.77 -16.76 7.87
C GLN A 68 20.24 -15.40 7.35
N LYS A 69 19.52 -14.80 6.39
CA LYS A 69 19.83 -13.50 5.77
C LYS A 69 18.82 -12.41 6.10
N GLU A 70 17.77 -12.75 6.84
CA GLU A 70 16.74 -11.80 7.21
C GLU A 70 17.32 -10.71 8.14
N ARG A 71 16.77 -9.51 8.02
CA ARG A 71 17.08 -8.35 8.84
C ARG A 71 15.82 -7.89 9.51
N SER A 72 15.95 -7.40 10.74
CA SER A 72 14.84 -6.79 11.45
C SER A 72 14.54 -5.39 10.90
N ALA A 73 13.26 -5.07 10.82
CA ALA A 73 12.74 -3.72 10.60
C ALA A 73 12.26 -3.07 11.91
N ALA A 74 12.72 -3.54 13.07
CA ALA A 74 12.46 -2.93 14.37
C ALA A 74 12.81 -1.44 14.36
N GLY A 75 12.00 -0.65 15.05
CA GLY A 75 12.11 0.80 15.09
C GLY A 75 11.12 1.44 16.07
N PRO A 76 11.37 2.69 16.48
CA PRO A 76 10.47 3.41 17.37
C PRO A 76 9.12 3.75 16.72
N ALA A 77 8.17 4.21 17.52
CA ALA A 77 6.93 4.80 17.03
C ALA A 77 7.22 5.92 16.01
N GLY A 78 6.46 5.93 14.92
CA GLY A 78 6.69 6.83 13.78
C GLY A 78 7.64 6.27 12.72
N THR A 79 8.29 5.12 12.95
CA THR A 79 9.03 4.42 11.89
C THR A 79 8.09 4.02 10.76
N LEU A 80 8.55 4.25 9.53
CA LEU A 80 7.89 3.83 8.30
C LEU A 80 8.76 2.78 7.62
N VAL A 81 8.30 1.54 7.61
CA VAL A 81 8.95 0.45 6.86
C VAL A 81 8.38 0.43 5.46
N ALA A 82 9.16 0.88 4.48
CA ALA A 82 8.77 0.89 3.07
C ALA A 82 9.42 -0.30 2.35
N HIS A 83 8.63 -1.07 1.62
CA HIS A 83 9.12 -2.16 0.78
C HIS A 83 8.29 -2.28 -0.49
N SER A 84 8.89 -2.83 -1.55
CA SER A 84 8.13 -3.18 -2.74
C SER A 84 7.31 -4.45 -2.49
N ILE A 85 6.23 -4.62 -3.26
CA ILE A 85 5.36 -5.82 -3.20
C ILE A 85 6.06 -7.14 -3.58
N ASP A 86 7.30 -7.05 -4.06
CA ASP A 86 8.19 -8.17 -4.40
C ASP A 86 9.36 -8.35 -3.40
N THR A 87 9.34 -7.64 -2.27
CA THR A 87 10.32 -7.84 -1.19
C THR A 87 9.92 -9.01 -0.31
N PHE A 88 10.80 -10.01 -0.18
CA PHE A 88 10.59 -11.12 0.73
C PHE A 88 10.61 -10.65 2.18
N HIS A 89 9.50 -10.84 2.88
CA HIS A 89 9.37 -10.48 4.27
C HIS A 89 8.41 -11.41 5.03
N ARG A 90 8.38 -11.28 6.35
CA ARG A 90 7.49 -12.03 7.22
C ARG A 90 7.22 -11.29 8.53
N GLY A 91 6.07 -11.57 9.13
CA GLY A 91 5.87 -11.34 10.55
C GLY A 91 6.77 -12.25 11.40
N THR A 92 7.17 -11.77 12.57
CA THR A 92 7.79 -12.56 13.63
C THR A 92 6.81 -12.71 14.80
N ASN A 93 7.13 -13.62 15.73
CA ASN A 93 6.26 -13.88 16.88
C ASN A 93 6.39 -12.73 17.90
N LEU A 94 5.26 -12.33 18.48
CA LEU A 94 5.22 -11.55 19.72
C LEU A 94 5.64 -12.48 20.88
N THR A 95 6.82 -12.29 21.44
CA THR A 95 7.36 -13.15 22.51
C THR A 95 7.45 -12.46 23.87
N ARG A 96 7.39 -11.12 23.90
CA ARG A 96 7.33 -10.36 25.16
C ARG A 96 6.01 -10.65 25.90
N PRO A 97 6.05 -11.05 27.18
CA PRO A 97 4.84 -11.20 28.00
C PRO A 97 4.03 -9.89 28.01
N GLU A 98 2.72 -9.98 27.78
CA GLU A 98 1.81 -8.83 27.65
C GLU A 98 2.21 -7.82 26.54
N GLY A 99 3.11 -8.22 25.63
CA GLY A 99 3.59 -7.39 24.53
C GLY A 99 2.49 -7.04 23.55
N ARG A 100 2.46 -5.77 23.11
CA ARG A 100 1.51 -5.26 22.12
C ARG A 100 2.26 -4.54 21.03
N ARG A 101 1.77 -4.69 19.80
CA ARG A 101 2.25 -3.98 18.63
C ARG A 101 1.07 -3.44 17.85
N TYR A 102 1.06 -2.13 17.61
CA TYR A 102 0.08 -1.48 16.74
C TYR A 102 0.78 -0.90 15.51
N THR A 103 0.34 -1.34 14.33
CA THR A 103 0.86 -0.87 13.05
C THR A 103 -0.29 -0.55 12.11
N MET A 104 -0.05 0.33 11.15
CA MET A 104 -0.95 0.61 10.05
C MET A 104 -0.26 0.25 8.74
N THR A 105 -0.89 -0.59 7.93
CA THR A 105 -0.39 -0.96 6.60
C THR A 105 -1.16 -0.23 5.52
N PHE A 106 -0.46 0.32 4.54
CA PHE A 106 -1.03 0.97 3.37
C PHE A 106 -0.05 0.88 2.20
N GLY A 107 -0.56 0.84 0.97
CA GLY A 107 0.26 0.73 -0.22
C GLY A 107 -0.10 1.78 -1.27
N TYR A 108 0.86 2.13 -2.11
CA TYR A 108 0.67 3.02 -3.25
C TYR A 108 1.13 2.35 -4.53
N LYS A 109 0.37 2.62 -5.60
CA LYS A 109 0.68 2.28 -6.97
C LYS A 109 0.75 3.54 -7.82
N ALA A 110 1.38 3.44 -8.98
CA ALA A 110 1.30 4.50 -9.97
C ALA A 110 -0.15 4.76 -10.42
N ALA A 111 -0.47 6.03 -10.67
CA ALA A 111 -1.74 6.42 -11.27
C ALA A 111 -1.89 5.74 -12.65
N GLY A 112 -3.09 5.25 -12.96
CA GLY A 112 -3.37 4.51 -14.19
C GLY A 112 -2.86 3.07 -14.24
N ASN A 113 -2.16 2.57 -13.21
CA ASN A 113 -1.84 1.15 -13.12
C ASN A 113 -3.03 0.34 -12.59
N ASP A 114 -4.00 0.06 -13.46
CA ASP A 114 -5.26 -0.59 -13.07
C ASP A 114 -5.11 -2.09 -12.75
N MET A 115 -3.95 -2.67 -13.05
CA MET A 115 -3.63 -4.08 -12.75
C MET A 115 -3.29 -4.32 -11.28
N ILE A 116 -3.03 -3.25 -10.52
CA ILE A 116 -2.78 -3.32 -9.08
C ILE A 116 -4.01 -2.79 -8.34
N GLY A 117 -4.54 -3.57 -7.42
CA GLY A 117 -5.64 -3.17 -6.56
C GLY A 117 -5.64 -3.93 -5.24
N TYR A 118 -5.91 -3.23 -4.14
CA TYR A 118 -6.12 -3.81 -2.82
C TYR A 118 -7.12 -2.92 -2.08
N HIS A 119 -8.19 -3.52 -1.54
CA HIS A 119 -9.33 -2.81 -0.94
C HIS A 119 -9.95 -1.70 -1.81
N ALA A 120 -10.80 -2.07 -2.77
CA ALA A 120 -11.57 -1.12 -3.55
C ALA A 120 -12.61 -0.38 -2.68
N TRP A 121 -12.34 0.90 -2.38
CA TRP A 121 -13.18 1.82 -1.60
C TRP A 121 -14.66 1.82 -2.02
N GLN A 122 -14.91 1.66 -3.31
CA GLN A 122 -16.21 1.66 -3.95
C GLN A 122 -17.11 0.50 -3.47
N SER A 123 -16.52 -0.56 -2.92
CA SER A 123 -17.26 -1.69 -2.30
C SER A 123 -17.98 -1.29 -0.99
N SER A 124 -17.65 -0.13 -0.41
CA SER A 124 -18.17 0.33 0.87
C SER A 124 -18.81 1.73 0.77
N PRO A 125 -19.88 1.91 -0.05
CA PRO A 125 -20.46 3.23 -0.31
C PRO A 125 -21.19 3.84 0.89
N HIS A 126 -21.52 3.05 1.90
CA HIS A 126 -22.25 3.46 3.11
C HIS A 126 -21.33 4.00 4.22
N LYS A 127 -20.01 4.00 4.01
CA LYS A 127 -19.06 4.60 4.96
C LYS A 127 -19.22 6.13 4.97
N PRO A 128 -18.80 6.82 6.05
CA PRO A 128 -18.97 8.27 6.18
C PRO A 128 -17.96 9.03 5.30
N TRP A 129 -18.10 8.86 3.99
CA TRP A 129 -17.21 9.43 2.97
C TRP A 129 -17.19 10.96 3.00
N GLU A 130 -18.27 11.60 3.45
CA GLU A 130 -18.35 13.05 3.65
C GLU A 130 -17.24 13.59 4.57
N ARG A 131 -16.75 12.79 5.52
CA ARG A 131 -15.62 13.17 6.40
C ARG A 131 -14.29 13.30 5.67
N VAL A 132 -14.18 12.68 4.49
CA VAL A 132 -12.99 12.74 3.64
C VAL A 132 -13.25 13.68 2.47
N LEU A 133 -14.32 13.44 1.71
CA LEU A 133 -14.64 14.18 0.48
C LEU A 133 -14.79 15.70 0.72
N ASN A 134 -15.33 16.12 1.87
CA ASN A 134 -15.56 17.53 2.15
C ASN A 134 -14.30 18.27 2.65
N HIS A 135 -13.21 17.56 2.94
CA HIS A 135 -12.04 18.11 3.63
C HIS A 135 -10.71 17.83 2.93
N ALA A 136 -10.66 16.84 2.03
CA ALA A 136 -9.43 16.43 1.35
C ALA A 136 -9.13 17.29 0.12
N SER A 137 -7.84 17.51 -0.15
CA SER A 137 -7.39 18.18 -1.38
C SER A 137 -7.59 17.30 -2.62
N PRO A 138 -7.57 17.86 -3.84
CA PRO A 138 -7.58 17.08 -5.08
C PRO A 138 -6.50 16.00 -5.13
N GLU A 139 -5.31 16.25 -4.59
CA GLU A 139 -4.20 15.30 -4.53
C GLU A 139 -4.51 14.13 -3.58
N GLN A 140 -5.07 14.41 -2.41
CA GLN A 140 -5.46 13.38 -1.44
C GLN A 140 -6.61 12.51 -1.99
N LEU A 141 -7.57 13.14 -2.66
CA LEU A 141 -8.68 12.43 -3.29
C LEU A 141 -8.22 11.58 -4.48
N ALA A 142 -7.19 12.01 -5.20
CA ALA A 142 -6.57 11.20 -6.25
C ALA A 142 -5.98 9.88 -5.72
N CYS A 143 -5.49 9.84 -4.47
CA CYS A 143 -5.07 8.59 -3.84
C CYS A 143 -6.21 7.59 -3.62
N LEU A 144 -7.47 8.05 -3.61
CA LEU A 144 -8.66 7.21 -3.54
C LEU A 144 -9.20 6.81 -4.92
N GLY A 145 -8.50 7.19 -5.99
CA GLY A 145 -8.90 6.94 -7.38
C GLY A 145 -9.91 7.96 -7.93
N ILE A 146 -10.13 9.09 -7.26
CA ILE A 146 -10.93 10.19 -7.82
C ILE A 146 -10.10 10.91 -8.89
N PRO A 147 -10.60 11.05 -10.14
CA PRO A 147 -9.86 11.75 -11.18
C PRO A 147 -9.59 13.21 -10.80
N LYS A 148 -8.37 13.69 -11.06
CA LYS A 148 -7.96 15.08 -10.74
C LYS A 148 -8.76 16.11 -11.57
N PRO A 149 -8.81 17.38 -11.13
CA PRO A 149 -9.24 18.50 -11.98
C PRO A 149 -8.53 18.48 -13.35
N GLY A 150 -9.26 18.80 -14.42
CA GLY A 150 -8.74 18.74 -15.79
C GLY A 150 -8.71 17.35 -16.44
N SER A 151 -9.09 16.30 -15.72
CA SER A 151 -9.23 14.96 -16.33
C SER A 151 -10.44 14.89 -17.27
N ASP A 152 -10.27 14.23 -18.42
CA ASP A 152 -11.32 13.95 -19.43
C ASP A 152 -12.52 13.15 -18.89
N TYR A 153 -12.40 12.56 -17.69
CA TYR A 153 -13.55 11.97 -16.99
C TYR A 153 -14.61 13.01 -16.64
N TRP A 154 -14.18 14.23 -16.30
CA TRP A 154 -15.09 15.27 -15.83
C TRP A 154 -15.78 15.98 -16.99
N THR A 155 -17.10 16.02 -16.88
CA THR A 155 -18.01 16.79 -17.72
C THR A 155 -18.95 17.59 -16.83
N PRO A 156 -19.65 18.61 -17.36
CA PRO A 156 -20.69 19.30 -16.61
C PRO A 156 -21.73 18.33 -16.01
N ARG A 157 -22.07 17.26 -16.76
CA ARG A 157 -23.00 16.23 -16.30
C ARG A 157 -22.46 15.45 -15.10
N THR A 158 -21.22 14.93 -15.17
CA THR A 158 -20.64 14.14 -14.07
C THR A 158 -20.43 14.98 -12.83
N LEU A 159 -20.00 16.25 -12.95
CA LEU A 159 -19.86 17.13 -11.78
C LEU A 159 -21.21 17.41 -11.10
N ARG A 160 -22.27 17.67 -11.88
CA ARG A 160 -23.62 17.85 -11.32
C ARG A 160 -24.10 16.61 -10.57
N LEU A 161 -23.91 15.42 -11.13
CA LEU A 161 -24.32 14.16 -10.49
C LEU A 161 -23.47 13.83 -9.25
N THR A 162 -22.17 14.11 -9.30
CA THR A 162 -21.27 13.95 -8.15
C THR A 162 -21.65 14.90 -7.02
N GLN A 163 -21.93 16.18 -7.30
CA GLN A 163 -22.40 17.12 -6.29
C GLN A 163 -23.75 16.69 -5.69
N ALA A 164 -24.68 16.18 -6.50
CA ALA A 164 -25.96 15.70 -6.00
C ALA A 164 -25.80 14.50 -5.06
N ARG A 165 -24.84 13.61 -5.35
CA ARG A 165 -24.48 12.48 -4.48
C ARG A 165 -23.75 12.93 -3.21
N TRP A 166 -22.89 13.93 -3.32
CA TRP A 166 -22.04 14.44 -2.23
C TRP A 166 -22.21 15.96 -2.08
N PRO A 167 -23.32 16.44 -1.50
CA PRO A 167 -23.66 17.87 -1.50
C PRO A 167 -22.64 18.77 -0.79
N GLY A 168 -21.89 18.24 0.18
CA GLY A 168 -20.88 18.99 0.93
C GLY A 168 -19.49 19.05 0.31
N TRP A 169 -19.24 18.32 -0.80
CA TRP A 169 -17.94 18.32 -1.44
C TRP A 169 -17.77 19.60 -2.27
N ASP A 170 -16.79 20.44 -1.93
CA ASP A 170 -16.43 21.57 -2.78
C ASP A 170 -15.77 21.10 -4.09
N LEU A 171 -16.52 21.21 -5.18
CA LEU A 171 -16.07 20.87 -6.53
C LEU A 171 -15.50 22.05 -7.33
N SER A 172 -15.20 23.19 -6.70
CA SER A 172 -14.74 24.41 -7.40
C SER A 172 -13.51 24.16 -8.28
N ALA A 173 -12.51 23.45 -7.76
CA ALA A 173 -11.30 23.11 -8.53
C ALA A 173 -11.61 22.29 -9.79
N TRP A 174 -12.55 21.34 -9.71
CA TRP A 174 -12.95 20.52 -10.86
C TRP A 174 -13.77 21.29 -11.88
N ARG A 175 -14.56 22.28 -11.44
CA ARG A 175 -15.31 23.16 -12.36
C ARG A 175 -14.36 24.05 -13.14
N THR A 176 -13.39 24.68 -12.48
CA THR A 176 -12.34 25.46 -13.16
C THR A 176 -11.54 24.61 -14.14
N GLY A 177 -11.29 23.34 -13.83
CA GLY A 177 -10.60 22.43 -14.75
C GLY A 177 -11.40 22.02 -15.99
N LEU A 178 -12.65 22.47 -16.17
CA LEU A 178 -13.40 22.28 -17.42
C LEU A 178 -13.24 23.47 -18.41
N GLU A 179 -12.73 24.60 -17.93
CA GLU A 179 -12.47 25.81 -18.72
C GLU A 179 -11.13 25.71 -19.46
#